data_AF-A0A3D5ZA62-F1
#
_entry.id   AF-A0A3D5ZA62-F1
#
_cell.length_a   1.000
_cell.length_b   1.000
_cell.length_c   1.000
_cell.angle_alpha   90.00
_cell.angle_beta   90.00
_cell.angle_gamma   90.00
#
_symmetry.space_group_name_H-M   'P 1'
#
loop_
_entity.id
_entity.type
_entity.pdbx_description
1 polymer ?
#
loop_
_entity_poly.entity_id
_entity_poly.type
_entity_poly.pdbx_seq_one_letter_code
_entity_poly.pdbx_strand_id
1 'polypeptide(L)'
;MNKLTLVLALLSLLIFSTCSKDFLEVEPLVGSTEVNYYQNGNDAEAAIIACYNPLQQEVTNIQGSGQLSPHFRWYFGDICSDDSEKGGSGDGDEPELLQFENFNGTANSKLILAEWQVAYKGIAYCNIALDKIPGIEMDEDDKNRFLAEAKFIRAYNYYTLVTMFGGVPL
;
A
#
# COMPACT_ATOMS: atom_id res chain seq x y z
N MET A 1 -16.44 -24.34 58.89
CA MET A 1 -16.34 -23.01 58.23
C MET A 1 -17.38 -22.10 58.85
N ASN A 2 -16.96 -20.95 59.37
CA ASN A 2 -17.89 -19.98 59.93
C ASN A 2 -18.73 -19.42 58.77
N LYS A 3 -20.03 -19.21 58.98
CA LYS A 3 -20.92 -18.67 57.92
C LYS A 3 -20.34 -17.39 57.28
N LEU A 4 -19.60 -16.61 58.08
CA LEU A 4 -18.88 -15.42 57.65
C LEU A 4 -17.75 -15.70 56.63
N THR A 5 -16.95 -16.76 56.80
CA THR A 5 -15.88 -17.10 55.85
C THR A 5 -16.43 -17.60 54.52
N LEU A 6 -17.59 -18.26 54.53
CA LEU A 6 -18.28 -18.73 53.32
C LEU A 6 -18.89 -17.56 52.53
N VAL A 7 -19.44 -16.56 53.23
CA VAL A 7 -19.95 -15.32 52.62
C VAL A 7 -18.81 -14.48 52.01
N LEU A 8 -17.67 -14.34 52.71
CA LEU A 8 -16.50 -13.61 52.20
C LEU A 8 -15.89 -14.27 50.95
N ALA A 9 -15.86 -15.61 50.90
CA ALA A 9 -15.38 -16.34 49.71
C ALA A 9 -16.34 -16.23 48.53
N LEU A 10 -17.66 -16.19 48.77
CA LEU A 10 -18.64 -15.97 47.71
C LEU A 10 -18.57 -14.53 47.16
N LEU A 11 -18.34 -13.56 48.05
CA LEU A 11 -18.20 -12.16 47.70
C LEU A 11 -16.92 -11.90 46.90
N SER A 12 -15.81 -12.61 47.20
CA SER A 12 -14.55 -12.49 46.46
C SER A 12 -14.63 -13.06 45.04
N LEU A 13 -15.42 -14.10 44.81
CA LEU A 13 -15.67 -14.65 43.46
C LEU A 13 -16.46 -13.69 42.56
N LEU A 14 -17.35 -12.86 43.13
CA LEU A 14 -18.12 -11.87 42.37
C LEU A 14 -17.27 -10.67 41.89
N ILE A 15 -16.10 -10.44 42.49
CA ILE A 15 -15.20 -9.34 42.11
C ILE A 15 -14.41 -9.69 40.83
N PHE A 16 -14.23 -10.98 40.51
CA PHE A 16 -13.50 -11.42 39.32
C PHE A 16 -14.37 -11.44 38.03
N SER A 17 -15.70 -11.27 38.12
CA SER A 17 -16.60 -11.25 36.96
C SER A 17 -16.86 -9.86 36.36
N THR A 18 -16.21 -8.80 36.86
CA THR A 18 -16.46 -7.41 36.47
C THR A 18 -15.60 -6.87 35.31
N CYS A 19 -14.66 -7.64 34.77
CA CYS A 19 -14.03 -7.28 33.50
C CYS A 19 -15.05 -7.47 32.37
N SER A 20 -15.75 -6.40 32.02
CA SER A 20 -16.58 -6.38 30.82
C SER A 20 -15.68 -6.41 29.58
N LYS A 21 -16.06 -7.22 28.59
CA LYS A 21 -15.37 -7.25 27.29
C LYS A 21 -15.43 -5.89 26.59
N ASP A 22 -16.50 -5.14 26.83
CA ASP A 22 -16.72 -3.77 26.33
C ASP A 22 -15.65 -2.76 26.81
N PHE A 23 -14.91 -3.02 27.89
CA PHE A 23 -13.76 -2.19 28.28
C PHE A 23 -12.53 -2.44 27.39
N LEU A 24 -12.38 -3.66 26.87
CA LEU A 24 -11.27 -4.07 26.00
C LEU A 24 -11.59 -3.85 24.52
N GLU A 25 -12.85 -3.94 24.13
CA GLU A 25 -13.32 -3.76 22.74
C GLU A 25 -13.85 -2.33 22.55
N VAL A 26 -12.93 -1.40 22.26
CA VAL A 26 -13.28 -0.01 21.95
C VAL A 26 -13.36 0.15 20.43
N GLU A 27 -14.57 0.26 19.89
CA GLU A 27 -14.74 0.66 18.49
C GLU A 27 -14.45 2.16 18.31
N PRO A 28 -13.74 2.56 17.23
CA PRO A 28 -13.47 3.95 16.96
C PRO A 28 -14.78 4.72 16.71
N LEU A 29 -15.03 5.75 17.52
CA LEU A 29 -16.22 6.61 17.42
C LEU A 29 -16.27 7.42 16.12
N VAL A 30 -15.12 7.65 15.49
CA VAL A 30 -14.95 8.40 14.25
C VAL A 30 -13.82 7.74 13.44
N GLY A 31 -14.07 7.53 12.16
CA GLY A 31 -13.07 7.01 11.22
C GLY A 31 -13.52 5.71 10.53
N SER A 32 -12.90 5.46 9.40
CA SER A 32 -13.10 4.23 8.64
C SER A 32 -12.11 3.17 9.11
N THR A 33 -12.62 1.99 9.44
CA THR A 33 -11.85 0.77 9.66
C THR A 33 -12.03 -0.14 8.45
N GLU A 34 -11.15 -1.12 8.27
CA GLU A 34 -11.32 -2.13 7.21
C GLU A 34 -12.70 -2.83 7.30
N VAL A 35 -13.19 -3.05 8.52
CA VAL A 35 -14.46 -3.73 8.79
C VAL A 35 -15.68 -2.91 8.36
N ASN A 36 -15.60 -1.57 8.44
CA ASN A 36 -16.75 -0.70 8.17
C ASN A 36 -16.66 0.10 6.85
N TYR A 37 -15.55 0.02 6.12
CA TYR A 37 -15.33 0.88 4.95
C TYR A 37 -15.94 0.35 3.64
N TYR A 38 -15.86 -0.95 3.37
CA TYR A 38 -16.26 -1.51 2.07
C TYR A 38 -17.73 -1.93 2.06
N GLN A 39 -18.66 -0.97 2.00
CA GLN A 39 -20.09 -1.24 2.18
C GLN A 39 -20.92 -1.04 0.91
N ASN A 40 -20.59 -0.03 0.10
CA ASN A 40 -21.41 0.35 -1.04
C ASN A 40 -20.58 0.67 -2.28
N GLY A 41 -21.26 0.95 -3.40
CA GLY A 41 -20.62 1.20 -4.68
C GLY A 41 -19.67 2.39 -4.73
N ASN A 42 -19.91 3.44 -3.92
CA ASN A 42 -19.00 4.58 -3.86
C ASN A 42 -17.68 4.20 -3.15
N ASP A 43 -17.73 3.32 -2.16
CA ASP A 43 -16.54 2.80 -1.49
C ASP A 43 -15.72 1.92 -2.46
N ALA A 44 -16.41 1.15 -3.31
CA ALA A 44 -15.77 0.38 -4.38
C ALA A 44 -15.08 1.29 -5.39
N GLU A 45 -15.75 2.35 -5.84
CA GLU A 45 -15.16 3.35 -6.74
C GLU A 45 -13.94 4.03 -6.11
N ALA A 46 -14.04 4.44 -4.84
CA ALA A 46 -12.93 5.03 -4.10
C ALA A 46 -11.72 4.07 -3.99
N ALA A 47 -11.97 2.78 -3.79
CA ALA A 47 -10.93 1.75 -3.78
C ALA A 47 -10.23 1.62 -5.15
N ILE A 48 -10.97 1.72 -6.25
CA ILE A 48 -10.41 1.74 -7.60
C ILE A 48 -9.62 3.02 -7.85
N ILE A 49 -10.12 4.18 -7.44
CA ILE A 49 -9.37 5.45 -7.52
C ILE A 49 -8.04 5.34 -6.75
N ALA A 50 -8.04 4.68 -5.60
CA ALA A 50 -6.80 4.40 -4.86
C ALA A 50 -5.84 3.51 -5.66
N CYS A 51 -6.33 2.52 -6.42
CA CYS A 51 -5.50 1.70 -7.31
C CYS A 51 -4.82 2.54 -8.42
N TYR A 52 -5.51 3.55 -8.95
CA TYR A 52 -4.95 4.47 -9.94
C TYR A 52 -3.93 5.47 -9.37
N ASN A 53 -3.95 5.72 -8.06
CA ASN A 53 -3.13 6.78 -7.46
C ASN A 53 -1.62 6.60 -7.70
N PRO A 54 -1.03 5.41 -7.50
CA PRO A 54 0.41 5.21 -7.72
C PRO A 54 0.84 5.39 -9.18
N LEU A 55 -0.08 5.27 -10.14
CA LEU A 55 0.23 5.48 -11.57
C LEU A 55 0.40 6.96 -11.94
N GLN A 56 -0.11 7.87 -11.11
CA GLN A 56 -0.08 9.32 -11.36
C GLN A 56 1.08 10.03 -10.66
N GLN A 57 1.78 9.32 -9.78
CA GLN A 57 2.89 9.89 -9.03
C GLN A 57 4.17 9.58 -9.79
N GLU A 58 5.03 10.58 -9.93
CA GLU A 58 6.37 10.42 -10.50
C GLU A 58 7.46 10.80 -9.48
N VAL A 59 7.04 11.39 -8.35
CA VAL A 59 7.87 11.73 -7.19
C VAL A 59 7.10 11.32 -5.94
N THR A 60 7.69 10.41 -5.16
CA THR A 60 7.06 9.87 -3.94
C THR A 60 7.99 9.97 -2.76
N ASN A 61 7.40 10.00 -1.56
CA ASN A 61 8.16 9.83 -0.34
C ASN A 61 8.69 8.39 -0.27
N ILE A 62 9.96 8.24 0.09
CA ILE A 62 10.54 6.93 0.43
C ILE A 62 10.05 6.53 1.82
N GLN A 63 9.31 5.43 1.89
CA GLN A 63 8.72 4.94 3.13
C GLN A 63 9.77 4.81 4.24
N GLY A 64 9.49 5.39 5.40
CA GLY A 64 10.42 5.43 6.54
C GLY A 64 11.40 6.59 6.52
N SER A 65 11.26 7.53 5.57
CA SER A 65 12.08 8.74 5.48
C SER A 65 11.23 10.00 5.26
N GLY A 66 11.86 11.18 5.42
CA GLY A 66 11.28 12.46 4.98
C GLY A 66 11.64 12.82 3.54
N GLN A 67 12.34 11.95 2.81
CA GLN A 67 12.89 12.26 1.50
C GLN A 67 11.89 11.94 0.39
N LEU A 68 11.86 12.81 -0.62
CA LEU A 68 11.18 12.57 -1.88
C LEU A 68 12.18 11.99 -2.88
N SER A 69 11.73 11.02 -3.67
CA SER A 69 12.53 10.44 -4.74
C SER A 69 11.71 10.37 -6.02
N PRO A 70 12.29 10.83 -7.14
CA PRO A 70 11.71 10.59 -8.45
C PRO A 70 11.82 9.10 -8.83
N HIS A 71 10.87 8.66 -9.64
CA HIS A 71 10.79 7.30 -10.20
C HIS A 71 10.16 7.38 -11.60
N PHE A 72 10.71 8.26 -12.42
CA PHE A 72 10.24 8.40 -13.79
C PHE A 72 10.71 7.20 -14.61
N ARG A 73 9.80 6.60 -15.37
CA ARG A 73 10.13 5.41 -16.16
C ARG A 73 11.22 5.66 -17.21
N TRP A 74 11.32 6.88 -17.73
CA TRP A 74 12.36 7.29 -18.69
C TRP A 74 13.77 7.37 -18.08
N TYR A 75 13.91 7.39 -16.73
CA TYR A 75 15.23 7.29 -16.08
C TYR A 75 15.95 5.98 -16.43
N PHE A 76 15.19 4.89 -16.52
CA PHE A 76 15.74 3.56 -16.79
C PHE A 76 15.42 3.07 -18.20
N GLY A 77 14.35 3.57 -18.82
CA GLY A 77 13.97 3.24 -20.19
C GLY A 77 14.80 3.95 -21.26
N ASP A 78 15.14 5.23 -21.03
CA ASP A 78 15.79 6.07 -22.04
C ASP A 78 17.20 6.49 -21.61
N ILE A 79 17.40 6.98 -20.38
CA ILE A 79 18.74 7.44 -19.93
C ILE A 79 19.74 6.28 -19.78
N CYS A 80 19.25 5.10 -19.41
CA CYS A 80 20.08 3.89 -19.37
C CYS A 80 20.16 3.18 -20.74
N SER A 81 19.80 3.89 -21.82
CA SER A 81 19.95 3.45 -23.21
C SER A 81 20.96 4.34 -23.94
N ASP A 82 21.10 4.18 -25.26
CA ASP A 82 21.91 5.06 -26.12
C ASP A 82 21.11 6.22 -26.75
N ASP A 83 19.83 6.38 -26.43
CA ASP A 83 18.95 7.42 -26.98
C ASP A 83 18.99 8.75 -26.22
N SER A 84 19.42 8.77 -24.96
CA SER A 84 19.47 9.99 -24.14
C SER A 84 20.55 9.95 -23.07
N GLU A 85 20.99 11.14 -22.66
CA GLU A 85 21.90 11.34 -21.52
C GLU A 85 21.13 11.92 -20.34
N LYS A 86 21.66 11.75 -19.12
CA LYS A 86 21.02 12.25 -17.88
C LYS A 86 20.80 13.78 -17.91
N GLY A 87 21.66 14.52 -18.60
CA GLY A 87 21.55 15.97 -18.78
C GLY A 87 21.53 16.76 -17.46
N GLY A 88 20.89 17.94 -17.46
CA GLY A 88 20.69 18.75 -16.26
C GLY A 88 21.75 19.83 -16.03
N SER A 89 21.90 20.26 -14.77
CA SER A 89 22.79 21.37 -14.38
C SER A 89 24.26 20.95 -14.17
N GLY A 90 24.55 19.65 -14.11
CA GLY A 90 25.90 19.08 -14.12
C GLY A 90 25.96 17.69 -13.48
N ASP A 91 27.10 17.29 -12.94
CA ASP A 91 27.23 15.97 -12.29
C ASP A 91 26.61 15.94 -10.87
N GLY A 92 26.28 17.11 -10.33
CA GLY A 92 25.80 17.29 -8.95
C GLY A 92 24.28 17.22 -8.77
N ASP A 93 23.48 17.39 -9.83
CA ASP A 93 22.04 17.17 -9.78
C ASP A 93 21.73 15.69 -10.09
N GLU A 94 20.88 15.04 -9.29
CA GLU A 94 20.60 13.58 -9.38
C GLU A 94 21.83 12.69 -9.67
N PRO A 95 22.86 12.67 -8.79
CA PRO A 95 24.11 11.95 -9.03
C PRO A 95 23.93 10.42 -9.13
N GLU A 96 22.87 9.87 -8.54
CA GLU A 96 22.55 8.45 -8.68
C GLU A 96 22.12 8.11 -10.11
N LEU A 97 21.37 9.00 -10.78
CA LEU A 97 20.95 8.77 -12.17
C LEU A 97 22.15 8.76 -13.12
N LEU A 98 23.12 9.65 -12.89
CA LEU A 98 24.41 9.63 -13.61
C LEU A 98 25.16 8.31 -13.41
N GLN A 99 25.08 7.70 -12.22
CA GLN A 99 25.66 6.37 -11.99
C GLN A 99 24.94 5.30 -12.81
N PHE A 100 23.61 5.34 -12.90
CA PHE A 100 22.84 4.39 -13.69
C PHE A 100 23.06 4.54 -15.19
N GLU A 101 23.12 5.76 -15.71
CA GLU A 101 23.51 6.06 -17.10
C GLU A 101 24.86 5.41 -17.45
N ASN A 102 25.83 5.49 -16.55
CA ASN A 102 27.15 4.90 -16.73
C ASN A 102 27.23 3.42 -16.31
N PHE A 103 26.10 2.75 -16.08
CA PHE A 103 26.01 1.35 -15.64
C PHE A 103 26.82 1.03 -14.35
N ASN A 104 27.01 2.03 -13.49
CA ASN A 104 27.70 1.95 -12.20
C ASN A 104 26.74 2.15 -11.02
N GLY A 105 25.43 2.06 -11.25
CA GLY A 105 24.39 2.22 -10.23
C GLY A 105 24.47 1.17 -9.11
N THR A 106 23.97 1.52 -7.93
CA THR A 106 24.03 0.64 -6.74
C THR A 106 22.65 0.21 -6.27
N ALA A 107 22.59 -0.95 -5.61
CA ALA A 107 21.37 -1.46 -4.99
C ALA A 107 20.86 -0.61 -3.81
N ASN A 108 21.63 0.37 -3.35
CA ASN A 108 21.25 1.30 -2.29
C ASN A 108 20.74 2.66 -2.84
N SER A 109 20.26 2.68 -4.09
CA SER A 109 19.74 3.90 -4.70
C SER A 109 18.32 4.22 -4.22
N LYS A 110 18.05 5.50 -3.95
CA LYS A 110 16.69 5.99 -3.67
C LYS A 110 15.77 5.86 -4.89
N LEU A 111 16.32 5.95 -6.11
CA LEU A 111 15.57 5.91 -7.36
C LEU A 111 14.94 4.52 -7.57
N ILE A 112 15.74 3.46 -7.42
CA ILE A 112 15.24 2.08 -7.54
C ILE A 112 14.32 1.72 -6.36
N LEU A 113 14.59 2.26 -5.17
CA LEU A 113 13.74 2.03 -4.00
C LEU A 113 12.36 2.68 -4.18
N ALA A 114 12.31 3.87 -4.77
CA ALA A 114 11.06 4.56 -5.08
C ALA A 114 10.20 3.74 -6.04
N GLU A 115 10.79 3.28 -7.16
CA GLU A 115 10.09 2.45 -8.14
C GLU A 115 9.53 1.16 -7.50
N TRP A 116 10.34 0.50 -6.67
CA TRP A 116 9.91 -0.69 -5.95
C TRP A 116 8.73 -0.41 -5.03
N GLN A 117 8.84 0.63 -4.20
CA GLN A 117 7.82 0.97 -3.21
C GLN A 117 6.51 1.42 -3.86
N VAL A 118 6.55 2.23 -4.91
CA VAL A 118 5.34 2.73 -5.58
C VAL A 118 4.59 1.58 -6.28
N ALA A 119 5.31 0.67 -6.94
CA ALA A 119 4.70 -0.48 -7.61
C ALA A 119 4.05 -1.44 -6.59
N TYR A 120 4.74 -1.79 -5.50
CA TYR A 120 4.18 -2.64 -4.46
C TYR A 120 3.02 -1.99 -3.71
N LYS A 121 3.02 -0.66 -3.56
CA LYS A 121 1.89 0.08 -3.03
C LYS A 121 0.66 -0.04 -3.95
N GLY A 122 0.85 0.10 -5.26
CA GLY A 122 -0.21 -0.14 -6.25
C GLY A 122 -0.74 -1.56 -6.24
N ILE A 123 0.15 -2.55 -6.15
CA ILE A 123 -0.21 -3.97 -6.02
C ILE A 123 -1.03 -4.20 -4.74
N ALA A 124 -0.62 -3.62 -3.61
CA ALA A 124 -1.35 -3.75 -2.35
C ALA A 124 -2.77 -3.19 -2.44
N TYR A 125 -2.95 -2.00 -3.03
CA TYR A 125 -4.28 -1.41 -3.24
C TYR A 125 -5.15 -2.29 -4.15
N CYS A 126 -4.58 -2.80 -5.24
CA CYS A 126 -5.32 -3.70 -6.13
C CYS A 126 -5.70 -5.01 -5.43
N ASN A 127 -4.81 -5.57 -4.60
CA ASN A 127 -5.11 -6.79 -3.85
C ASN A 127 -6.26 -6.57 -2.87
N ILE A 128 -6.30 -5.43 -2.18
CA ILE A 128 -7.40 -5.08 -1.28
C ILE A 128 -8.71 -4.90 -2.08
N ALA A 129 -8.68 -4.18 -3.19
CA ALA A 129 -9.86 -3.99 -4.05
C ALA A 129 -10.41 -5.34 -4.54
N LEU A 130 -9.53 -6.25 -4.99
CA LEU A 130 -9.91 -7.58 -5.47
C LEU A 130 -10.44 -8.51 -4.37
N ASP A 131 -10.03 -8.28 -3.11
CA ASP A 131 -10.53 -9.01 -1.95
C ASP A 131 -11.90 -8.49 -1.48
N LYS A 132 -12.06 -7.16 -1.41
CA LYS A 132 -13.21 -6.52 -0.76
C LYS A 132 -14.40 -6.25 -1.69
N ILE A 133 -14.16 -5.76 -2.90
CA ILE A 133 -15.23 -5.38 -3.84
C ILE A 133 -16.20 -6.52 -4.16
N PRO A 134 -15.79 -7.81 -4.29
CA PRO A 134 -16.73 -8.89 -4.57
C PRO A 134 -17.86 -9.03 -3.53
N GLY A 135 -17.63 -8.61 -2.29
CA GLY A 135 -18.62 -8.66 -1.20
C GLY A 135 -19.62 -7.50 -1.19
N ILE A 136 -19.46 -6.49 -2.04
CA ILE A 136 -20.30 -5.29 -2.08
C ILE A 136 -21.53 -5.55 -2.97
N GLU A 137 -22.71 -5.23 -2.46
CA GLU A 137 -23.96 -5.24 -3.25
C GLU A 137 -24.03 -3.95 -4.08
N MET A 138 -23.96 -4.10 -5.41
CA MET A 138 -23.97 -2.99 -6.38
C MET A 138 -24.30 -3.50 -7.78
N ASP A 139 -24.37 -2.59 -8.75
CA ASP A 139 -24.54 -2.93 -10.16
C ASP A 139 -23.43 -3.89 -10.65
N GLU A 140 -23.82 -4.94 -11.37
CA GLU A 140 -22.90 -6.00 -11.79
C GLU A 140 -21.96 -5.55 -12.91
N ASP A 141 -22.39 -4.63 -13.79
CA ASP A 141 -21.52 -4.10 -14.85
C ASP A 141 -20.42 -3.24 -14.22
N ASP A 142 -20.77 -2.39 -13.25
CA ASP A 142 -19.80 -1.60 -12.49
C ASP A 142 -18.83 -2.48 -11.69
N LYS A 143 -19.35 -3.50 -10.99
CA LYS A 143 -18.51 -4.43 -10.23
C LYS A 143 -17.51 -5.15 -11.14
N ASN A 144 -17.97 -5.67 -12.28
CA ASN A 144 -17.10 -6.36 -13.23
C ASN A 144 -16.05 -5.43 -13.82
N ARG A 145 -16.42 -4.18 -14.14
CA ARG A 145 -15.50 -3.14 -14.60
C ARG A 145 -14.42 -2.88 -13.55
N PHE A 146 -14.80 -2.60 -12.31
CA PHE A 146 -13.87 -2.33 -11.21
C PHE A 146 -12.88 -3.47 -10.96
N LEU A 147 -13.35 -4.72 -10.94
CA LEU A 147 -12.47 -5.88 -10.77
C LEU A 147 -11.52 -6.08 -11.97
N ALA A 148 -11.95 -5.75 -13.19
CA ALA A 148 -11.10 -5.79 -14.38
C ALA A 148 -10.01 -4.70 -14.35
N GLU A 149 -10.38 -3.48 -13.96
CA GLU A 149 -9.45 -2.36 -13.78
C GLU A 149 -8.38 -2.71 -12.74
N ALA A 150 -8.77 -3.19 -11.55
CA ALA A 150 -7.83 -3.60 -10.51
C ALA A 150 -6.87 -4.71 -10.97
N LYS A 151 -7.36 -5.69 -11.74
CA LYS A 151 -6.50 -6.75 -12.33
C LYS A 151 -5.50 -6.18 -13.32
N PHE A 152 -5.93 -5.28 -14.20
CA PHE A 152 -5.07 -4.66 -15.19
C PHE A 152 -3.98 -3.82 -14.51
N ILE A 153 -4.35 -2.95 -13.57
CA ILE A 153 -3.41 -2.10 -12.84
C ILE A 153 -2.42 -2.94 -12.06
N ARG A 154 -2.88 -4.01 -11.39
CA ARG A 154 -1.97 -4.93 -10.69
C ARG A 154 -0.98 -5.57 -11.64
N ALA A 155 -1.44 -6.05 -12.80
CA ALA A 155 -0.58 -6.65 -13.81
C ALA A 155 0.42 -5.64 -14.37
N TYR A 156 0.01 -4.39 -14.59
CA TYR A 156 0.89 -3.31 -15.02
C TYR A 156 2.00 -3.01 -14.00
N ASN A 157 1.68 -2.96 -12.71
CA ASN A 157 2.67 -2.78 -11.65
C ASN A 157 3.67 -3.95 -11.58
N TYR A 158 3.21 -5.19 -11.72
CA TYR A 158 4.14 -6.34 -11.82
C TYR A 158 4.99 -6.27 -13.09
N TYR A 159 4.40 -5.89 -14.23
CA TYR A 159 5.15 -5.72 -15.47
C TYR A 159 6.29 -4.71 -15.30
N THR A 160 6.01 -3.56 -14.70
CA THR A 160 7.01 -2.55 -14.32
C THR A 160 8.15 -3.14 -13.50
N LEU A 161 7.82 -3.85 -12.43
CA LEU A 161 8.81 -4.49 -11.58
C LEU A 161 9.65 -5.51 -12.36
N VAL A 162 9.02 -6.37 -13.15
CA VAL A 162 9.74 -7.41 -13.91
C VAL A 162 10.66 -6.81 -14.96
N THR A 163 10.27 -5.70 -15.61
CA THR A 163 11.12 -5.02 -16.59
C THR A 163 12.42 -4.47 -16.00
N MET A 164 12.44 -4.14 -14.70
CA MET A 164 13.62 -3.55 -14.05
C MET A 164 14.39 -4.54 -13.18
N PHE A 165 13.69 -5.44 -12.49
CA PHE A 165 14.26 -6.32 -11.47
C PHE A 165 14.30 -7.80 -11.89
N GLY A 166 13.63 -8.17 -12.99
CA GLY A 166 13.45 -9.57 -13.37
C GLY A 166 12.45 -10.28 -12.45
N GLY A 167 12.81 -11.42 -11.86
CA GLY A 167 11.92 -12.15 -10.97
C GLY A 167 11.63 -11.38 -9.68
N VAL A 168 10.35 -11.17 -9.36
CA VAL A 168 9.91 -10.47 -8.14
C VAL A 168 8.94 -11.31 -7.30
N PRO A 169 8.86 -11.08 -5.98
CA PRO A 169 7.84 -11.70 -5.12
C PRO A 169 6.42 -11.44 -5.62
N LEU A 170 5.62 -12.51 -5.69
CA LEU A 170 4.19 -12.46 -6.03
C LEU A 170 3.33 -12.38 -4.78
#